data_AF-A0A174BB15-F1
#
_entry.id   AF-A0A174BB15-F1
#
_cell.length_a   1.000
_cell.length_b   1.000
_cell.length_c   1.000
_cell.angle_alpha   90.00
_cell.angle_beta   90.00
_cell.angle_gamma   90.00
#
_symmetry.space_group_name_H-M   'P 1'
#
loop_
_entity.id
_entity.type
_entity.pdbx_description
1 polymer ?
#
loop_
_entity_poly.entity_id
_entity_poly.type
_entity_poly.pdbx_seq_one_letter_code
_entity_poly.pdbx_strand_id
1 'polypeptide(L)'
;MANYENIKDKGFDHRTTDELRIITSKGGKASGEARRRKADFRKTLNMLLTAEIDSEEWKPVLEALGVECTLESALLMAQIKEALAGDTKAATFVAKYSGQSSEPDENRLNREADTELKKARKQAVTGENETEEALDKLDQILKEVRDNAVKQETE
;
A
#
# COMPACT_ATOMS: atom_id res chain seq x y z
N MET A 1 -22.46 14.18 15.04
CA MET A 1 -21.03 14.17 15.40
C MET A 1 -20.77 12.98 16.31
N ALA A 2 -19.63 12.30 16.17
CA ALA A 2 -19.20 11.32 17.17
C ALA A 2 -18.73 12.08 18.43
N ASN A 3 -19.27 11.77 19.59
CA ASN A 3 -18.81 12.30 20.89
C ASN A 3 -18.54 11.12 21.85
N TYR A 4 -17.86 11.40 22.97
CA TYR A 4 -17.49 10.38 23.95
C TYR A 4 -18.71 9.63 24.51
N GLU A 5 -19.81 10.35 24.76
CA GLU A 5 -21.09 9.79 25.20
C GLU A 5 -21.63 8.71 24.24
N ASN A 6 -21.39 8.83 22.93
CA ASN A 6 -21.88 7.88 21.92
C ASN A 6 -21.07 6.58 21.84
N ILE A 7 -19.89 6.50 22.47
CA ILE A 7 -18.97 5.36 22.37
C ILE A 7 -18.60 4.72 23.71
N LYS A 8 -18.90 5.38 24.85
CA LYS A 8 -18.49 4.94 26.19
C LYS A 8 -18.93 3.50 26.55
N ASP A 9 -20.12 3.08 26.15
CA ASP A 9 -20.67 1.75 26.44
C ASP A 9 -20.72 0.83 25.21
N LYS A 10 -19.92 1.14 24.19
CA LYS A 10 -19.86 0.42 22.92
C LYS A 10 -18.49 -0.27 22.74
N GLY A 11 -17.81 -0.59 23.84
CA GLY A 11 -16.57 -1.37 23.86
C GLY A 11 -16.78 -2.81 23.38
N PHE A 12 -15.68 -3.52 23.09
CA PHE A 12 -15.73 -4.94 22.72
C PHE A 12 -16.29 -5.79 23.87
N ASP A 13 -16.02 -5.36 25.09
CA ASP A 13 -16.35 -6.02 26.36
C ASP A 13 -17.84 -5.90 26.75
N HIS A 14 -18.56 -4.99 26.10
CA HIS A 14 -19.98 -4.69 26.37
C HIS A 14 -20.93 -5.19 25.28
N ARG A 15 -20.40 -5.82 24.22
CA ARG A 15 -21.19 -6.32 23.09
C ARG A 15 -21.26 -7.84 23.11
N THR A 16 -22.41 -8.36 22.70
CA THR A 16 -22.58 -9.79 22.46
C THR A 16 -21.80 -10.24 21.23
N THR A 17 -21.46 -11.53 21.19
CA THR A 17 -20.78 -12.16 20.04
C THR A 17 -21.52 -11.93 18.72
N ASP A 18 -22.85 -11.99 18.74
CA ASP A 18 -23.68 -11.79 17.55
C ASP A 18 -23.65 -10.35 17.05
N GLU A 19 -23.69 -9.36 17.95
CA GLU A 19 -23.55 -7.94 17.59
C GLU A 19 -22.18 -7.66 16.99
N LEU A 20 -21.11 -8.20 17.59
CA LEU A 20 -19.75 -8.08 17.07
C LEU A 20 -19.63 -8.71 15.68
N ARG A 21 -20.28 -9.84 15.44
CA ARG A 21 -20.31 -10.51 14.13
C ARG A 21 -20.98 -9.65 13.07
N ILE A 22 -22.13 -9.04 13.39
CA ILE A 22 -22.85 -8.14 12.48
C ILE A 22 -22.01 -6.90 12.17
N ILE A 23 -21.41 -6.27 13.19
CA ILE A 23 -20.58 -5.08 13.02
C ILE A 23 -19.35 -5.41 12.15
N THR A 24 -18.66 -6.51 12.45
CA THR A 24 -17.48 -6.95 11.70
C THR A 24 -17.83 -7.27 10.25
N SER A 25 -18.95 -7.96 10.02
CA SER A 25 -19.45 -8.24 8.66
C SER A 25 -19.76 -6.95 7.89
N LYS A 26 -20.47 -5.99 8.51
CA LYS A 26 -20.76 -4.69 7.90
C LYS A 26 -19.48 -3.91 7.59
N GLY A 27 -18.53 -3.87 8.52
CA GLY A 27 -17.22 -3.25 8.33
C GLY A 27 -16.42 -3.89 7.20
N GLY A 28 -16.39 -5.22 7.13
CA GLY A 28 -15.72 -5.97 6.08
C GLY A 28 -16.33 -5.71 4.69
N LYS A 29 -17.66 -5.68 4.59
CA LYS A 29 -18.37 -5.34 3.34
C LYS A 29 -18.08 -3.91 2.88
N ALA A 30 -18.22 -2.93 3.78
CA ALA A 30 -17.95 -1.52 3.49
C ALA A 30 -16.49 -1.28 3.09
N SER A 31 -15.54 -1.90 3.80
CA SER A 31 -14.11 -1.87 3.45
C SER A 31 -13.84 -2.51 2.09
N GLY A 32 -14.45 -3.67 1.81
CA GLY A 32 -14.35 -4.34 0.52
C GLY A 32 -14.89 -3.48 -0.63
N GLU A 33 -16.03 -2.82 -0.43
CA GLU A 33 -16.62 -1.89 -1.41
C GLU A 33 -15.72 -0.68 -1.66
N ALA A 34 -15.18 -0.07 -0.61
CA ALA A 34 -14.22 1.03 -0.74
C ALA A 34 -12.94 0.61 -1.49
N ARG A 35 -12.43 -0.59 -1.22
CA ARG A 35 -11.26 -1.14 -1.94
C ARG A 35 -11.56 -1.38 -3.41
N ARG A 36 -12.72 -1.95 -3.75
CA ARG A 36 -13.16 -2.14 -5.14
C ARG A 36 -13.29 -0.81 -5.87
N ARG A 37 -13.98 0.18 -5.29
CA ARG A 37 -14.06 1.54 -5.86
C ARG A 37 -12.70 2.14 -6.17
N LYS A 38 -11.72 2.00 -5.26
CA LYS A 38 -10.35 2.48 -5.50
C LYS A 38 -9.65 1.73 -6.63
N ALA A 39 -9.88 0.42 -6.74
CA ALA A 39 -9.31 -0.39 -7.82
C ALA A 39 -9.93 -0.02 -9.19
N ASP A 40 -11.26 0.12 -9.24
CA ASP A 40 -11.99 0.52 -10.43
C ASP A 40 -11.56 1.92 -10.88
N PHE A 41 -11.43 2.86 -9.95
CA PHE A 41 -10.91 4.20 -10.24
C PHE A 41 -9.52 4.16 -10.85
N ARG A 42 -8.58 3.38 -10.29
CA ARG A 42 -7.23 3.24 -10.87
C ARG A 42 -7.27 2.64 -12.26
N LYS A 43 -8.13 1.64 -12.49
CA LYS A 43 -8.30 1.02 -13.80
C LYS A 43 -8.81 2.04 -14.83
N THR A 44 -9.85 2.81 -14.48
CA THR A 44 -10.39 3.86 -15.33
C THR A 44 -9.38 4.96 -15.59
N LEU A 45 -8.66 5.43 -14.55
CA LEU A 45 -7.64 6.46 -14.70
C LEU A 45 -6.52 6.02 -15.65
N ASN A 46 -5.99 4.81 -15.49
CA ASN A 46 -4.95 4.30 -16.39
C ASN A 46 -5.44 4.21 -17.83
N MET A 47 -6.66 3.72 -18.04
CA MET A 47 -7.27 3.66 -19.38
C MET A 47 -7.36 5.05 -20.03
N LEU A 48 -7.72 6.07 -19.26
CA LEU A 48 -7.77 7.45 -19.76
C LEU A 48 -6.37 8.00 -20.04
N LEU A 49 -5.42 7.82 -19.11
CA LEU A 49 -4.05 8.32 -19.26
C LEU A 49 -3.36 7.73 -20.50
N THR A 50 -3.58 6.45 -20.80
CA THR A 50 -3.02 5.79 -21.99
C THR A 50 -3.77 6.09 -23.29
N ALA A 51 -4.87 6.84 -23.26
CA ALA A 51 -5.62 7.15 -24.48
C ALA A 51 -4.83 8.15 -25.34
N GLU A 52 -4.64 7.81 -26.62
CA GLU A 52 -4.07 8.72 -27.61
C GLU A 52 -4.99 9.93 -27.83
N ILE A 53 -4.37 11.09 -27.99
CA ILE A 53 -5.05 12.35 -28.30
C ILE A 53 -4.43 13.00 -29.52
N ASP A 54 -5.25 13.76 -30.22
CA ASP A 54 -4.81 14.60 -31.33
C ASP A 54 -4.76 16.06 -30.87
N SER A 55 -3.61 16.45 -30.31
CA SER A 55 -3.39 17.81 -29.82
C SER A 55 -2.49 18.59 -30.76
N GLU A 56 -2.99 19.68 -31.35
CA GLU A 56 -2.19 20.55 -32.22
C GLU A 56 -0.95 21.12 -31.52
N GLU A 57 -1.06 21.46 -30.23
CA GLU A 57 0.06 21.98 -29.43
C GLU A 57 1.12 20.90 -29.10
N TRP A 58 0.68 19.75 -28.58
CA TRP A 58 1.59 18.76 -27.99
C TRP A 58 2.07 17.70 -28.96
N LYS A 59 1.26 17.28 -29.93
CA LYS A 59 1.57 16.16 -30.81
C LYS A 59 2.86 16.36 -31.62
N PRO A 60 3.12 17.54 -32.25
CA PRO A 60 4.36 17.74 -32.99
C PRO A 60 5.61 17.65 -32.11
N VAL A 61 5.52 18.14 -30.87
CA VAL A 61 6.64 18.16 -29.92
C VAL A 61 6.90 16.75 -29.38
N LEU A 62 5.85 16.03 -28.99
CA LEU A 62 5.95 14.67 -28.46
C LEU A 62 6.47 13.69 -29.52
N GLU A 63 5.96 13.78 -30.76
CA GLU A 63 6.45 12.96 -31.87
C GLU A 63 7.92 13.24 -32.20
N ALA A 64 8.34 14.51 -32.18
CA ALA A 64 9.75 14.88 -32.37
C ALA A 64 10.67 14.31 -31.27
N LEU A 65 10.15 14.06 -30.07
CA LEU A 65 10.85 13.42 -28.97
C LEU A 65 10.75 11.88 -28.98
N GLY A 66 10.03 11.30 -29.95
CA GLY A 66 9.78 9.87 -30.03
C GLY A 66 8.82 9.34 -28.96
N VAL A 67 7.93 10.20 -28.45
CA VAL A 67 6.94 9.89 -27.41
C VAL A 67 5.54 9.87 -28.01
N GLU A 68 4.73 8.88 -27.64
CA GLU A 68 3.33 8.80 -28.06
C GLU A 68 2.51 9.96 -27.47
N CYS A 69 1.67 10.59 -28.30
CA CYS A 69 0.80 11.68 -27.88
C CYS A 69 -0.45 11.15 -27.16
N THR A 70 -0.26 10.70 -25.92
CA THR A 70 -1.34 10.28 -25.02
C THR A 70 -1.75 11.39 -24.05
N LEU A 71 -2.90 11.23 -23.39
CA LEU A 71 -3.32 12.14 -22.30
C LEU A 71 -2.26 12.24 -21.20
N GLU A 72 -1.57 11.14 -20.89
CA GLU A 72 -0.48 11.12 -19.94
C GLU A 72 0.70 11.99 -20.38
N SER A 73 1.22 11.76 -21.59
CA SER A 73 2.35 12.53 -22.13
C SER A 73 2.05 14.03 -22.20
N ALA A 74 0.83 14.38 -22.63
CA ALA A 74 0.39 15.76 -22.70
C ALA A 74 0.25 16.41 -21.31
N LEU A 75 -0.28 15.69 -20.32
CA LEU A 75 -0.35 16.17 -18.94
C LEU A 75 1.04 16.44 -18.36
N LEU A 76 2.00 15.54 -18.59
CA LEU A 76 3.38 15.69 -18.13
C LEU A 76 4.06 16.90 -18.80
N MET A 77 3.88 17.08 -20.11
CA MET A 77 4.39 18.25 -20.83
C MET A 77 3.79 19.55 -20.32
N ALA A 78 2.49 19.57 -20.01
CA ALA A 78 1.84 20.73 -19.42
C ALA A 78 2.44 21.09 -18.05
N GLN A 79 2.70 20.10 -17.18
CA GLN A 79 3.36 20.33 -15.89
C GLN A 79 4.78 20.87 -16.05
N ILE A 80 5.55 20.35 -17.02
CA ILE A 80 6.88 20.88 -17.32
C ILE A 80 6.80 22.33 -17.82
N LYS A 81 5.84 22.64 -18.70
CA LYS A 81 5.64 24.01 -19.22
C LYS A 81 5.30 25.00 -18.10
N GLU A 82 4.40 24.64 -17.19
CA GLU A 82 4.06 25.47 -16.03
C GLU A 82 5.24 25.64 -15.07
N ALA A 83 6.02 24.58 -14.84
CA ALA A 83 7.24 24.67 -14.04
C ALA A 83 8.27 25.64 -14.66
N LEU A 84 8.45 25.59 -15.99
CA LEU A 84 9.31 26.52 -16.72
C LEU A 84 8.77 27.97 -16.67
N ALA A 85 7.46 28.15 -16.54
CA ALA A 85 6.82 29.45 -16.32
C ALA A 85 6.94 29.96 -14.87
N GLY A 86 7.52 29.16 -13.95
CA GLY A 86 7.77 29.54 -12.56
C GLY A 86 6.76 29.00 -11.56
N ASP A 87 5.84 28.11 -11.94
CA ASP A 87 4.94 27.46 -10.99
C ASP A 87 5.71 26.44 -10.12
N THR A 88 5.85 26.77 -8.84
CA THR A 88 6.58 25.95 -7.87
C THR A 88 5.89 24.63 -7.54
N LYS A 89 4.57 24.55 -7.65
CA LYS A 89 3.81 23.30 -7.46
C LYS A 89 4.01 22.36 -8.64
N ALA A 90 3.99 22.89 -9.86
CA ALA A 90 4.33 22.13 -11.06
C ALA A 90 5.79 21.65 -11.02
N ALA A 91 6.72 22.51 -10.58
CA ALA A 91 8.12 22.12 -10.37
C ALA A 91 8.26 21.01 -9.31
N THR A 92 7.50 21.10 -8.21
CA THR A 92 7.45 20.05 -7.18
C THR A 92 6.89 18.73 -7.73
N PHE A 93 5.84 18.79 -8.54
CA PHE A 93 5.29 17.63 -9.23
C PHE A 93 6.36 16.97 -10.10
N VAL A 94 7.04 17.71 -10.97
CA VAL A 94 8.10 17.19 -11.85
C VAL A 94 9.24 16.58 -11.03
N ALA A 95 9.73 17.28 -9.99
CA ALA A 95 10.81 16.80 -9.13
C ALA A 95 10.48 15.47 -8.42
N LYS A 96 9.21 15.30 -8.02
CA LYS A 96 8.73 14.08 -7.37
C LYS A 96 8.86 12.85 -8.27
N TYR A 97 8.55 12.99 -9.55
CA TYR A 97 8.56 11.87 -10.49
C TYR A 97 9.92 11.69 -11.20
N SER A 98 10.79 12.70 -11.20
CA SER A 98 12.16 12.59 -11.73
C SER A 98 13.15 11.93 -10.75
N GLY A 99 12.67 11.42 -9.61
CA GLY A 99 13.51 10.86 -8.54
C GLY A 99 14.35 11.91 -7.82
N GLN A 100 14.05 13.20 -7.99
CA GLN A 100 14.76 14.31 -7.37
C GLN A 100 14.08 14.80 -6.08
N SER A 101 12.86 14.31 -5.78
CA SER A 101 12.29 14.45 -4.44
C SER A 101 12.93 13.40 -3.54
N SER A 102 13.64 13.85 -2.51
CA SER A 102 13.86 13.00 -1.34
C SER A 102 12.49 12.55 -0.84
N GLU A 103 12.35 11.27 -0.51
CA GLU A 103 11.23 10.87 0.35
C GLU A 103 11.31 11.76 1.60
N PRO A 104 10.22 12.44 1.99
CA PRO A 104 10.22 13.16 3.26
C PRO A 104 10.59 12.15 4.36
N ASP A 105 11.61 12.47 5.16
CA ASP A 105 12.08 11.57 6.22
C ASP A 105 10.94 11.10 7.12
N GLU A 106 9.92 11.92 7.34
CA GLU A 106 8.70 11.58 8.06
C GLU A 106 7.96 10.37 7.47
N ASN A 107 7.90 10.22 6.15
CA ASN A 107 7.23 9.06 5.52
C ASN A 107 8.05 7.78 5.73
N ARG A 108 9.38 7.88 5.65
CA ARG A 108 10.29 6.76 5.93
C ARG A 108 10.17 6.34 7.39
N LEU A 109 10.24 7.29 8.31
CA LEU A 109 10.11 7.07 9.77
C LEU A 109 8.73 6.50 10.14
N ASN A 110 7.64 7.00 9.56
CA ASN A 110 6.30 6.47 9.80
C ASN A 110 6.17 5.01 9.34
N ARG A 111 6.81 4.65 8.22
CA ARG A 111 6.81 3.28 7.71
C ARG A 111 7.65 2.36 8.58
N GLU A 112 8.81 2.82 9.04
CA GLU A 112 9.67 2.11 10.00
C GLU A 112 8.89 1.86 11.31
N ALA A 113 8.28 2.89 11.88
CA ALA A 113 7.47 2.80 13.10
C ALA A 113 6.26 1.88 12.97
N ASP A 114 5.51 1.94 11.85
CA ASP A 114 4.37 1.04 11.61
C ASP A 114 4.83 -0.42 11.42
N THR A 115 6.03 -0.62 10.86
CA THR A 115 6.64 -1.95 10.74
C THR A 115 7.04 -2.51 12.10
N GLU A 116 7.68 -1.70 12.94
CA GLU A 116 8.02 -2.07 14.33
C GLU A 116 6.78 -2.37 15.17
N LEU A 117 5.74 -1.54 15.09
CA LEU A 117 4.46 -1.77 15.78
C LEU A 117 3.81 -3.09 15.38
N LYS A 118 3.82 -3.42 14.08
CA LYS A 118 3.29 -4.69 13.58
C LYS A 118 4.12 -5.88 14.04
N LYS A 119 5.45 -5.77 14.05
CA LYS A 119 6.35 -6.80 14.58
C LYS A 119 6.11 -7.04 16.07
N ALA A 120 6.06 -5.97 16.87
CA ALA A 120 5.80 -6.05 18.31
C ALA A 120 4.42 -6.67 18.61
N ARG A 121 3.38 -6.29 17.85
CA ARG A 121 2.05 -6.90 17.97
C ARG A 121 2.04 -8.38 17.57
N LYS A 122 2.75 -8.75 16.51
CA LYS A 122 2.89 -10.15 16.08
C LYS A 122 3.54 -10.96 17.20
N GLN A 123 4.67 -10.50 17.72
CA GLN A 123 5.40 -11.15 18.81
C GLN A 123 4.58 -11.28 20.09
N ALA A 124 3.81 -10.25 20.47
CA ALA A 124 2.95 -10.30 21.65
C ALA A 124 1.77 -11.29 21.50
N VAL A 125 1.31 -11.54 20.28
CA VAL A 125 0.16 -12.41 20.00
C VAL A 125 0.59 -13.88 19.78
N THR A 126 1.70 -14.12 19.08
CA THR A 126 2.16 -15.48 18.74
C THR A 126 3.28 -15.98 19.64
N GLY A 127 3.94 -15.12 20.41
CA GLY A 127 5.12 -15.47 21.20
C GLY A 127 6.37 -15.77 20.36
N GLU A 128 6.24 -15.78 19.02
CA GLU A 128 7.33 -16.01 18.09
C GLU A 128 8.22 -14.76 18.06
N ASN A 129 9.44 -14.90 18.56
CA ASN A 129 10.51 -13.97 18.26
C ASN A 129 11.22 -14.52 17.02
N GLU A 130 11.18 -13.80 15.89
CA GLU A 130 11.94 -14.13 14.67
C GLU A 130 13.43 -13.79 14.87
N THR A 131 13.99 -14.16 16.02
CA THR A 131 15.43 -14.14 16.26
C THR A 131 16.07 -15.28 15.49
N GLU A 132 17.23 -15.07 14.86
CA GLU A 132 17.98 -16.11 14.14
C GLU A 132 18.13 -17.39 14.97
N GLU A 133 18.39 -17.25 16.28
CA GLU A 133 18.50 -18.39 17.21
C GLU A 133 17.22 -19.24 17.36
N ALA A 134 16.04 -18.64 17.17
CA ALA A 134 14.76 -19.35 17.25
C ALA A 134 14.46 -20.12 15.95
N LEU A 135 14.90 -19.58 14.80
CA LEU A 135 14.82 -20.24 13.51
C LEU A 135 15.78 -21.43 13.45
N ASP A 136 17.01 -21.28 13.93
CA ASP A 136 18.00 -22.36 14.00
C ASP A 136 17.53 -23.54 14.87
N LYS A 137 16.91 -23.25 16.03
CA LYS A 137 16.33 -24.29 16.89
C LYS A 137 15.16 -25.01 16.23
N LEU A 138 14.32 -24.29 15.48
CA LEU A 138 13.20 -24.88 14.75
C LEU A 138 13.71 -25.81 13.64
N ASP A 139 14.73 -25.39 12.89
CA ASP A 139 15.37 -26.21 11.85
C ASP A 139 16.00 -27.48 12.44
N GLN A 140 16.61 -27.38 13.62
CA GLN A 140 17.19 -28.52 14.32
C GLN A 140 16.12 -29.53 14.76
N ILE A 141 15.00 -29.06 15.31
CA ILE A 141 13.85 -29.89 15.68
C ILE A 141 13.25 -30.57 14.43
N LEU A 142 13.04 -29.83 13.34
CA LEU A 142 12.48 -30.37 12.11
C LEU A 142 13.39 -31.43 11.48
N LYS A 143 14.72 -31.28 11.60
CA LYS A 143 15.69 -32.25 11.15
C LYS A 143 15.62 -33.54 11.98
N GLU A 144 15.56 -33.44 13.30
CA GLU A 144 15.42 -34.60 14.18
C GLU A 144 14.10 -35.36 13.96
N VAL A 145 12.99 -34.65 13.76
CA VAL A 145 11.69 -35.26 13.44
C VAL A 145 11.76 -36.02 12.10
N ARG A 146 12.40 -35.42 11.08
CA ARG A 146 12.60 -36.07 9.78
C ARG A 146 13.46 -37.33 9.90
N ASP A 147 14.59 -37.24 10.61
CA ASP A 147 15.52 -38.36 10.77
C ASP A 147 14.90 -39.52 11.57
N ASN A 148 14.04 -39.21 12.55
CA ASN A 148 13.27 -40.22 13.28
C ASN A 148 12.17 -40.87 12.44
N ALA A 149 11.47 -40.10 11.60
CA ALA A 149 10.47 -40.65 10.69
C ALA A 149 11.09 -41.62 9.66
N VAL A 150 12.26 -41.27 9.11
CA VAL A 150 12.99 -42.16 8.18
C VAL A 150 13.43 -43.47 8.84
N LYS A 151 13.83 -43.44 10.12
CA LYS A 151 14.18 -44.65 10.89
C LYS A 151 12.98 -45.57 11.15
N GLN A 152 11.78 -45.03 11.33
CA GLN A 152 10.56 -45.83 11.55
C GLN A 152 10.03 -46.48 10.26
N GLU A 153 10.38 -45.96 9.08
CA GLU A 153 10.01 -46.57 7.79
C GLU A 153 10.99 -47.65 7.30
N THR A 154 12.12 -47.84 8.01
CA THR A 154 13.18 -48.82 7.66
C THR A 154 13.26 -50.02 8.60
N GLU A 155 12.36 -50.13 9.59
CA GLU A 155 12.05 -51.35 10.37
C GLU A 155 10.78 -52.03 9.85
#